data_AF-A0A1C7PFH2-F1
#
_entry.id   AF-A0A1C7PFH2-F1
#
_cell.length_a   1.000
_cell.length_b   1.000
_cell.length_c   1.000
_cell.angle_alpha   90.00
_cell.angle_beta   90.00
_cell.angle_gamma   90.00
#
_symmetry.space_group_name_H-M   'P 1'
#
loop_
_entity.id
_entity.type
_entity.pdbx_description
1 polymer ?
#
loop_
_entity_poly.entity_id
_entity_poly.type
_entity_poly.pdbx_seq_one_letter_code
_entity_poly.pdbx_strand_id
1 'polypeptide(L)'
;MAATPKKLRSDSVIGSLPPDIRAEVDAMVVSNASGRAIRDYLAEQGIRLSLNSVHQYINRTQGQDDLATLAAIARTINSAPTEGMTEAMRCRVKQRAFEFALDSSTDPKALVQLVKLVNDSERVGLMRRQVELAEIRAAEAVLAKAMSPEVQEILHGAATHEEKIAMLRPILFGETKPYTPTFTEA
;
A
#
# COMPACT_ATOMS: atom_id res chain seq x y z
N MET A 1 -9.40 21.20 1.66
CA MET A 1 -10.16 22.03 0.71
C MET A 1 -11.55 21.43 0.63
N ALA A 2 -12.55 22.10 1.20
CA ALA A 2 -13.93 21.62 1.21
C ALA A 2 -14.45 21.55 -0.22
N ALA A 3 -15.00 20.39 -0.62
CA ALA A 3 -15.66 20.24 -1.90
C ALA A 3 -16.92 21.12 -1.88
N THR A 4 -16.93 22.18 -2.68
CA THR A 4 -18.12 23.02 -2.84
C THR A 4 -19.24 22.19 -3.45
N PRO A 5 -20.41 22.05 -2.78
CA PRO A 5 -21.53 21.30 -3.32
C PRO A 5 -21.95 21.91 -4.65
N LYS A 6 -22.02 21.07 -5.69
CA LYS A 6 -22.36 21.48 -7.05
C LYS A 6 -23.70 22.21 -7.00
N LYS A 7 -23.74 23.45 -7.53
CA LYS A 7 -24.91 24.36 -7.48
C LYS A 7 -26.22 23.57 -7.64
N LEU A 8 -27.04 23.57 -6.58
CA LEU A 8 -28.41 23.12 -6.67
C LEU A 8 -29.05 23.89 -7.83
N ARG A 9 -29.85 23.20 -8.65
CA ARG A 9 -30.58 23.93 -9.69
C ARG A 9 -31.47 24.97 -8.98
N SER A 10 -31.48 26.19 -9.49
CA SER A 10 -32.17 27.35 -8.91
C SER A 10 -33.71 27.21 -8.91
N ASP A 11 -34.24 26.15 -9.52
CA ASP A 11 -35.64 25.77 -9.61
C ASP A 11 -36.08 24.78 -8.52
N SER A 12 -35.17 24.25 -7.70
CA SER A 12 -35.50 23.41 -6.55
C SER A 12 -35.98 24.27 -5.38
N VAL A 13 -37.14 23.94 -4.81
CA VAL A 13 -37.67 24.57 -3.59
C VAL A 13 -36.67 24.52 -2.42
N ILE A 14 -35.78 23.52 -2.40
CA ILE A 14 -34.70 23.39 -1.41
C ILE A 14 -33.51 24.34 -1.74
N GLY A 15 -33.30 24.65 -3.01
CA GLY A 15 -32.30 25.61 -3.48
C GLY A 15 -32.71 27.07 -3.28
N SER A 16 -34.02 27.34 -3.16
CA SER A 16 -34.58 28.65 -2.85
C SER A 16 -34.84 28.88 -1.36
N LEU A 17 -34.42 27.97 -0.48
CA LEU A 17 -34.55 28.13 0.96
C LEU A 17 -33.68 29.31 1.45
N PRO A 18 -34.14 30.04 2.49
CA PRO A 18 -33.28 30.97 3.20
C PRO A 18 -31.97 30.30 3.64
N PRO A 19 -30.83 31.02 3.56
CA PRO A 19 -29.51 30.43 3.81
C PRO A 19 -29.38 29.81 5.20
N ASP A 20 -30.04 30.38 6.21
CA ASP A 20 -30.03 29.89 7.59
C ASP A 20 -30.77 28.55 7.73
N ILE A 21 -31.96 28.42 7.13
CA ILE A 21 -32.77 27.18 7.15
C ILE A 21 -32.08 26.08 6.33
N ARG A 22 -31.45 26.47 5.21
CA ARG A 22 -30.71 25.52 4.38
C ARG A 22 -29.50 24.95 5.12
N ALA A 23 -28.76 25.78 5.86
CA ALA A 23 -27.61 25.33 6.63
C ALA A 23 -28.02 24.29 7.70
N GLU A 24 -29.16 24.50 8.36
CA GLU A 24 -29.68 23.55 9.36
C GLU A 24 -30.13 22.24 8.70
N VAL A 25 -30.84 22.31 7.56
CA VAL A 25 -31.22 21.11 6.80
C VAL A 25 -29.98 20.35 6.33
N ASP A 26 -28.94 21.04 5.87
CA ASP A 26 -27.67 20.43 5.49
C ASP A 26 -26.99 19.75 6.69
N ALA A 27 -27.01 20.39 7.87
CA ALA A 27 -26.52 19.79 9.11
C ALA A 27 -27.31 18.52 9.49
N MET A 28 -28.64 18.54 9.36
CA MET A 28 -29.50 17.38 9.60
C MET A 28 -29.24 16.23 8.62
N VAL A 29 -28.95 16.54 7.35
CA VAL A 29 -28.59 15.53 6.33
C VAL A 29 -27.24 14.90 6.66
N VAL A 30 -26.26 15.70 7.10
CA VAL A 30 -24.94 15.22 7.53
C VAL A 30 -25.03 14.38 8.80
N SER A 31 -25.92 14.73 9.73
CA SER A 31 -26.19 13.95 10.94
C SER A 31 -27.09 12.72 10.70
N ASN A 32 -27.35 12.37 9.43
CA ASN A 32 -28.14 11.23 9.02
C ASN A 32 -29.58 11.21 9.59
N ALA A 33 -30.19 12.39 9.74
CA ALA A 33 -31.56 12.52 10.19
C ALA A 33 -32.55 11.91 9.19
N SER A 34 -33.64 11.33 9.68
CA SER A 34 -34.66 10.76 8.81
C SER A 34 -35.31 11.83 7.92
N GLY A 35 -35.67 11.48 6.68
CA GLY A 35 -36.36 12.40 5.77
C GLY A 35 -37.69 12.93 6.32
N ARG A 36 -38.31 12.23 7.28
CA ARG A 36 -39.49 12.71 8.02
C ARG A 36 -39.13 13.84 8.98
N ALA A 37 -38.05 13.71 9.76
CA ALA A 37 -37.61 14.75 10.68
C ALA A 37 -37.26 16.06 9.96
N ILE A 38 -36.58 15.96 8.81
CA ILE A 38 -36.24 17.12 7.98
C ILE A 38 -37.50 17.79 7.41
N ARG A 39 -38.48 17.00 6.98
CA ARG A 39 -39.77 17.50 6.50
C ARG A 39 -40.55 18.21 7.62
N ASP A 40 -40.55 17.64 8.82
CA ASP A 40 -41.29 18.18 9.96
C ASP A 40 -40.66 19.51 10.42
N TYR A 41 -39.32 19.60 10.47
CA TYR A 41 -38.60 20.87 10.66
C TYR A 41 -38.92 21.92 9.59
N LEU A 42 -38.92 21.53 8.30
CA LEU A 42 -39.30 22.44 7.21
C LEU A 42 -40.75 22.90 7.32
N ALA A 43 -41.65 22.04 7.81
CA ALA A 43 -43.05 22.38 8.04
C ALA A 43 -43.22 23.38 9.21
N GLU A 44 -42.40 23.28 10.27
CA GLU A 44 -42.36 24.26 11.36
C GLU A 44 -41.91 25.65 10.88
N GLN A 45 -41.03 25.69 9.88
CA GLN A 45 -40.61 26.92 9.21
C GLN A 45 -41.60 27.42 8.14
N GLY A 46 -42.79 26.78 8.02
CA GLY A 46 -43.84 27.16 7.08
C GLY A 46 -43.66 26.62 5.65
N ILE A 47 -42.68 25.74 5.41
CA ILE A 47 -42.31 25.25 4.09
C ILE A 47 -42.81 23.81 3.90
N ARG A 48 -43.85 23.65 3.08
CA ARG A 48 -44.41 22.33 2.79
C ARG A 48 -43.68 21.68 1.62
N LEU A 49 -42.86 20.67 1.93
CA LEU A 49 -42.16 19.84 0.95
C LEU A 49 -42.69 18.39 0.96
N SER A 50 -42.72 17.76 -0.21
CA SER A 50 -43.05 16.34 -0.29
C SER A 50 -41.90 15.50 0.28
N LEU A 51 -42.23 14.38 0.93
CA LEU A 51 -41.23 13.46 1.46
C LEU A 51 -40.28 12.95 0.36
N ASN A 52 -40.79 12.74 -0.85
CA ASN A 52 -39.97 12.37 -2.01
C ASN A 52 -38.98 13.45 -2.40
N SER A 53 -39.35 14.72 -2.34
CA SER A 53 -38.43 15.85 -2.62
C SER A 53 -37.31 15.92 -1.59
N VAL A 54 -37.62 15.66 -0.31
CA VAL A 54 -36.63 15.58 0.77
C VAL A 54 -35.70 14.38 0.58
N HIS A 55 -36.24 13.20 0.25
CA HIS A 55 -35.41 12.03 -0.05
C HIS A 55 -34.52 12.21 -1.28
N GLN A 56 -35.02 12.85 -2.35
CA GLN A 56 -34.18 13.17 -3.51
C GLN A 56 -33.04 14.12 -3.15
N TYR A 57 -33.28 15.06 -2.23
CA TYR A 57 -32.24 15.94 -1.72
C TYR A 57 -31.18 15.19 -0.92
N ILE A 58 -31.61 14.40 0.07
CA ILE A 58 -30.74 13.55 0.88
C ILE A 58 -29.87 12.67 -0.03
N ASN A 59 -30.49 11.95 -0.96
CA ASN A 59 -29.79 11.05 -1.87
C ASN A 59 -28.78 11.78 -2.78
N ARG A 60 -29.09 13.02 -3.19
CA ARG A 60 -28.20 13.82 -4.03
C ARG A 60 -27.02 14.37 -3.25
N THR A 61 -27.23 14.76 -2.01
CA THR A 61 -26.18 15.29 -1.13
C THR A 61 -25.28 14.16 -0.65
N GLN A 62 -25.85 13.06 -0.13
CA GLN A 62 -25.12 11.88 0.32
C GLN A 62 -24.41 11.16 -0.84
N GLY A 63 -25.08 10.99 -1.98
CA GLY A 63 -24.50 10.29 -3.14
C GLY A 63 -23.33 11.02 -3.80
N GLN A 64 -23.15 12.33 -3.61
CA GLN A 64 -21.99 13.06 -4.15
C GLN A 64 -20.77 12.98 -3.24
N ASP A 65 -20.96 13.05 -1.92
CA ASP A 65 -19.88 12.89 -0.94
C ASP A 65 -19.38 11.44 -0.92
N ASP A 66 -20.28 10.46 -1.05
CA ASP A 66 -19.90 9.06 -1.14
C ASP A 66 -19.10 8.78 -2.43
N LEU A 67 -19.53 9.25 -3.60
CA LEU A 67 -18.83 8.93 -4.85
C LEU A 67 -17.42 9.54 -4.90
N ALA A 68 -17.26 10.76 -4.40
CA ALA A 68 -15.96 11.44 -4.34
C ALA A 68 -15.02 10.74 -3.34
N THR A 69 -15.55 10.33 -2.19
CA THR A 69 -14.81 9.58 -1.17
C THR A 69 -14.40 8.20 -1.69
N LEU A 70 -15.33 7.47 -2.32
CA LEU A 70 -15.06 6.18 -2.97
C LEU A 70 -14.02 6.30 -4.08
N ALA A 71 -14.08 7.36 -4.89
CA ALA A 71 -13.08 7.62 -5.93
C ALA A 71 -11.70 7.97 -5.34
N ALA A 72 -11.63 8.60 -4.16
CA ALA A 72 -10.38 8.85 -3.45
C ALA A 72 -9.80 7.56 -2.83
N ILE A 73 -10.65 6.73 -2.22
CA ILE A 73 -10.30 5.42 -1.67
C ILE A 73 -9.76 4.51 -2.79
N ALA A 74 -10.50 4.39 -3.90
CA ALA A 74 -10.11 3.58 -5.04
C ALA A 74 -8.78 4.04 -5.66
N ARG A 75 -8.55 5.35 -5.78
CA ARG A 75 -7.25 5.89 -6.25
C ARG A 75 -6.10 5.51 -5.32
N THR A 76 -6.33 5.63 -4.01
CA THR A 76 -5.32 5.30 -2.99
C THR A 76 -4.95 3.82 -3.05
N ILE A 77 -5.94 2.93 -3.09
CA ILE A 77 -5.74 1.48 -3.21
C ILE A 77 -5.08 1.11 -4.55
N ASN A 78 -5.48 1.75 -5.65
CA ASN A 78 -4.91 1.46 -6.96
C ASN A 78 -3.46 1.91 -7.10
N SER A 79 -3.05 2.95 -6.39
CA SER A 79 -1.67 3.45 -6.33
C SER A 79 -0.73 2.61 -5.45
N ALA A 80 -1.25 1.58 -4.77
CA ALA A 80 -0.42 0.71 -3.96
C ALA A 80 0.60 -0.06 -4.82
N PRO A 81 1.89 -0.08 -4.43
CA PRO A 81 2.88 -0.86 -5.14
C PRO A 81 2.54 -2.35 -4.99
N THR A 82 2.65 -3.08 -6.10
CA THR A 82 2.29 -4.50 -6.21
C THR A 82 3.37 -5.28 -6.94
N GLU A 83 4.62 -4.84 -6.82
CA GLU A 83 5.78 -5.52 -7.37
C GLU A 83 5.90 -6.92 -6.79
N GLY A 84 6.08 -7.92 -7.65
CA GLY A 84 6.17 -9.34 -7.26
C GLY A 84 4.83 -10.10 -7.27
N MET A 85 3.68 -9.43 -7.39
CA MET A 85 2.38 -10.10 -7.46
C MET A 85 2.01 -10.49 -8.90
N THR A 86 1.24 -11.57 -9.07
CA THR A 86 0.56 -11.88 -10.35
C THR A 86 -0.66 -10.98 -10.52
N GLU A 87 -1.13 -10.78 -11.77
CA GLU A 87 -2.29 -9.91 -12.06
C GLU A 87 -3.56 -10.34 -11.31
N ALA A 88 -3.80 -11.65 -11.21
CA ALA A 88 -4.92 -12.20 -10.45
C ALA A 88 -4.82 -11.91 -8.94
N MET A 89 -3.60 -11.98 -8.38
CA MET A 89 -3.36 -11.67 -6.97
C MET A 89 -3.56 -10.18 -6.68
N ARG A 90 -3.06 -9.30 -7.58
CA ARG A 90 -3.28 -7.85 -7.50
C ARG A 90 -4.76 -7.51 -7.46
N CYS A 91 -5.54 -8.10 -8.36
CA CYS A 91 -6.97 -7.83 -8.45
C CYS A 91 -7.71 -8.24 -7.18
N ARG A 92 -7.41 -9.42 -6.62
CA ARG A 92 -7.98 -9.90 -5.35
C ARG A 92 -7.61 -9.01 -4.16
N VAL A 93 -6.34 -8.63 -4.03
CA VAL A 93 -5.87 -7.79 -2.92
C VAL A 93 -6.53 -6.41 -2.98
N LYS A 94 -6.61 -5.80 -4.17
CA LYS A 94 -7.26 -4.49 -4.36
C LYS A 94 -8.76 -4.55 -4.08
N GLN A 95 -9.44 -5.59 -4.56
CA GLN A 95 -10.86 -5.80 -4.28
C GLN A 95 -11.12 -5.96 -2.78
N ARG A 96 -10.31 -6.79 -2.10
CA ARG A 96 -10.49 -7.02 -0.65
C ARG A 96 -10.15 -5.78 0.18
N ALA A 97 -9.13 -5.00 -0.22
CA ALA A 97 -8.82 -3.72 0.41
C ALA A 97 -9.96 -2.70 0.22
N PHE A 98 -10.63 -2.71 -0.94
CA PHE A 98 -11.76 -1.83 -1.20
C PHE A 98 -12.99 -2.21 -0.37
N GLU A 99 -13.33 -3.50 -0.34
CA GLU A 99 -14.39 -4.03 0.55
C GLU A 99 -14.11 -3.70 2.01
N PHE A 100 -12.86 -3.84 2.46
CA PHE A 100 -12.48 -3.52 3.84
C PHE A 100 -12.57 -2.01 4.15
N ALA A 101 -12.24 -1.15 3.18
CA ALA A 101 -12.38 0.31 3.32
C ALA A 101 -13.85 0.77 3.30
N LEU A 102 -14.76 -0.06 2.77
CA LEU A 102 -16.21 0.17 2.84
C LEU A 102 -16.79 -0.29 4.18
N ASP A 103 -16.35 -1.46 4.67
CA ASP A 103 -16.89 -2.08 5.88
C ASP A 103 -16.34 -1.49 7.19
N SER A 104 -15.17 -0.84 7.14
CA SER A 104 -14.51 -0.28 8.32
C SER A 104 -14.19 1.20 8.13
N SER A 105 -14.29 2.00 9.20
CA SER A 105 -13.81 3.39 9.27
C SER A 105 -12.27 3.52 9.19
N THR A 106 -11.58 2.48 8.73
CA THR A 106 -10.12 2.39 8.69
C THR A 106 -9.57 3.21 7.53
N ASP A 107 -8.55 4.03 7.80
CA ASP A 107 -7.90 4.87 6.79
C ASP A 107 -7.33 4.01 5.63
N PRO A 108 -7.73 4.26 4.36
CA PRO A 108 -7.20 3.58 3.18
C PRO A 108 -5.67 3.59 3.09
N LYS A 109 -4.99 4.59 3.68
CA LYS A 109 -3.53 4.63 3.73
C LYS A 109 -2.93 3.51 4.58
N ALA A 110 -3.58 3.12 5.67
CA ALA A 110 -3.14 2.01 6.52
C ALA A 110 -3.22 0.67 5.75
N LEU A 111 -4.25 0.49 4.92
CA LEU A 111 -4.36 -0.68 4.04
C LEU A 111 -3.25 -0.71 2.99
N VAL A 112 -2.90 0.42 2.38
CA VAL A 112 -1.78 0.51 1.44
C VAL A 112 -0.44 0.20 2.12
N GLN A 113 -0.25 0.62 3.36
CA GLN A 113 0.96 0.29 4.14
C GLN A 113 1.05 -1.20 4.44
N LEU A 114 -0.06 -1.86 4.78
CA LEU A 114 -0.09 -3.31 4.97
C LEU A 114 0.28 -4.07 3.69
N VAL A 115 -0.25 -3.64 2.54
CA VAL A 115 0.12 -4.24 1.24
C VAL A 115 1.60 -4.05 0.93
N LYS A 116 2.17 -2.88 1.23
CA LYS A 116 3.62 -2.63 1.10
C LYS A 116 4.42 -3.57 1.99
N LEU A 117 4.06 -3.70 3.26
CA LEU A 117 4.75 -4.56 4.21
C LEU A 117 4.78 -6.03 3.76
N VAL A 118 3.66 -6.52 3.21
CA VAL A 118 3.57 -7.88 2.67
C VAL A 118 4.51 -8.04 1.47
N ASN A 119 4.53 -7.10 0.53
CA ASN A 119 5.46 -7.16 -0.62
C ASN A 119 6.92 -7.11 -0.20
N ASP A 120 7.25 -6.26 0.78
CA ASP A 120 8.62 -6.18 1.31
C ASP A 120 9.03 -7.51 1.97
N SER A 121 8.11 -8.17 2.68
CA SER A 121 8.38 -9.48 3.30
C SER A 121 8.64 -10.59 2.28
N GLU A 122 7.86 -10.64 1.20
CA GLU A 122 8.05 -11.58 0.08
C GLU A 122 9.37 -11.31 -0.64
N ARG A 123 9.69 -10.04 -0.88
CA ARG A 123 10.96 -9.62 -1.49
C ARG A 123 12.16 -10.04 -0.64
N VAL A 124 12.09 -9.84 0.68
CA VAL A 124 13.14 -10.30 1.61
C VAL A 124 13.26 -11.82 1.59
N GLY A 125 12.15 -12.56 1.51
CA GLY A 125 12.15 -14.01 1.36
C GLY A 125 12.84 -14.47 0.07
N LEU A 126 12.57 -13.82 -1.06
CA LEU A 126 13.24 -14.09 -2.34
C LEU A 126 14.73 -13.77 -2.29
N MET A 127 15.11 -12.64 -1.70
CA MET A 127 16.52 -12.26 -1.53
C MET A 127 17.27 -13.27 -0.65
N ARG A 128 16.67 -13.73 0.46
CA ARG A 128 17.26 -14.79 1.31
C ARG A 128 17.51 -16.08 0.52
N ARG A 129 16.55 -16.53 -0.28
CA ARG A 129 16.73 -17.72 -1.13
C ARG A 129 17.83 -17.54 -2.19
N GLN A 130 17.95 -16.34 -2.77
CA GLN A 130 19.04 -16.05 -3.71
C GLN A 130 20.41 -16.06 -3.04
N VAL A 131 20.51 -15.52 -1.82
CA VAL A 131 21.74 -15.58 -1.02
C VAL A 131 22.10 -17.03 -0.70
N GLU A 132 21.14 -17.84 -0.23
CA GLU A 132 21.35 -19.25 0.08
C GLU A 132 21.85 -20.04 -1.15
N LEU A 133 21.24 -19.85 -2.32
CA LEU A 133 21.71 -20.46 -3.56
C LEU A 133 23.09 -19.97 -3.99
N ALA A 134 23.41 -18.70 -3.76
CA ALA A 134 24.72 -18.14 -4.04
C ALA A 134 25.79 -18.71 -3.09
N GLU A 135 25.47 -18.89 -1.81
CA GLU A 135 26.33 -19.54 -0.81
C GLU A 135 26.60 -21.00 -1.17
N ILE A 136 25.57 -21.76 -1.57
CA ILE A 136 25.72 -23.14 -2.05
C ILE A 136 26.64 -23.19 -3.28
N ARG A 137 26.39 -22.35 -4.29
CA ARG A 137 27.24 -22.28 -5.50
C ARG A 137 28.67 -21.87 -5.19
N ALA A 138 28.87 -20.95 -4.25
CA ALA A 138 30.20 -20.54 -3.81
C ALA A 138 30.92 -21.71 -3.09
N ALA A 139 30.21 -22.44 -2.23
CA ALA A 139 30.75 -23.63 -1.56
C ALA A 139 31.10 -24.74 -2.56
N GLU A 140 30.25 -25.00 -3.55
CA GLU A 140 30.51 -25.95 -4.64
C GLU A 140 31.73 -25.54 -5.47
N ALA A 141 31.88 -24.25 -5.78
CA ALA A 141 33.03 -23.74 -6.51
C ALA A 141 34.35 -23.87 -5.70
N VAL A 142 34.32 -23.63 -4.40
CA VAL A 142 35.49 -23.83 -3.52
C VAL A 142 35.81 -25.33 -3.41
N LEU A 143 34.82 -26.20 -3.29
CA LEU A 143 35.00 -27.65 -3.29
C LEU A 143 35.64 -28.13 -4.60
N ALA A 144 35.13 -27.66 -5.75
CA ALA A 144 35.67 -28.00 -7.06
C ALA A 144 37.15 -27.57 -7.20
N LYS A 145 37.51 -26.38 -6.70
CA LYS A 145 38.90 -25.92 -6.64
C LYS A 145 39.76 -26.75 -5.68
N ALA A 146 39.22 -27.16 -4.53
CA ALA A 146 39.92 -28.01 -3.57
C ALA A 146 40.20 -29.42 -4.12
N MET A 147 39.35 -29.89 -5.03
CA MET A 147 39.52 -31.16 -5.74
C MET A 147 40.38 -31.02 -7.01
N SER A 148 40.92 -29.84 -7.31
CA SER A 148 41.76 -29.65 -8.48
C SER A 148 43.11 -30.37 -8.35
N PRO A 149 43.70 -30.84 -9.46
CA PRO A 149 45.00 -31.52 -9.42
C PRO A 149 46.10 -30.67 -8.77
N GLU A 150 46.09 -29.35 -9.04
CA GLU A 150 47.04 -28.38 -8.47
C GLU A 150 46.95 -28.31 -6.94
N VAL A 151 45.74 -28.28 -6.37
CA VAL A 151 45.55 -28.30 -4.91
C VAL A 151 45.95 -29.65 -4.31
N GLN A 152 45.65 -30.76 -5.01
CA GLN A 152 46.04 -32.09 -4.57
C GLN A 152 47.56 -32.28 -4.58
N GLU A 153 48.28 -31.74 -5.57
CA GLU A 153 49.75 -31.76 -5.62
C GLU A 153 50.37 -30.96 -4.47
N ILE A 154 49.83 -29.77 -4.15
CA ILE A 154 50.29 -28.96 -3.02
C ILE A 154 50.05 -29.69 -1.68
N LEU A 155 48.90 -30.36 -1.52
CA LEU A 155 48.58 -31.13 -0.32
C LEU A 155 49.52 -32.33 -0.11
N HIS A 156 49.85 -33.06 -1.17
CA HIS A 156 50.71 -34.26 -1.12
C HIS A 156 52.22 -33.95 -1.26
N GLY A 157 52.60 -32.71 -1.56
CA GLY A 157 53.99 -32.28 -1.67
C GLY A 157 54.75 -32.25 -0.33
N ALA A 158 56.07 -32.09 -0.40
CA ALA A 158 56.98 -32.11 0.76
C ALA A 158 57.05 -30.80 1.56
N ALA A 159 56.32 -29.75 1.15
CA ALA A 159 56.34 -28.45 1.82
C ALA A 159 55.80 -28.50 3.26
N THR A 160 56.20 -27.53 4.08
CA THR A 160 55.70 -27.41 5.45
C THR A 160 54.23 -27.01 5.48
N HIS A 161 53.55 -27.22 6.62
CA HIS A 161 52.12 -26.95 6.73
C HIS A 161 51.77 -25.46 6.51
N GLU A 162 52.61 -24.55 7.01
CA GLU A 162 52.43 -23.10 6.81
C GLU A 162 52.60 -22.68 5.35
N GLU A 163 53.58 -23.24 4.64
CA GLU A 163 53.81 -22.97 3.22
C GLU A 163 52.65 -23.49 2.37
N LYS A 164 52.12 -24.67 2.67
CA LYS A 164 50.92 -25.22 2.02
C LYS A 164 49.71 -24.32 2.21
N ILE A 165 49.48 -23.82 3.42
CA ILE A 165 48.37 -22.88 3.69
C ILE A 165 48.56 -21.57 2.90
N ALA A 166 49.79 -21.04 2.83
CA ALA A 166 50.09 -19.83 2.07
C ALA A 166 49.84 -20.00 0.57
N MET A 167 50.15 -21.19 0.01
CA MET A 167 49.91 -21.52 -1.40
C MET A 167 48.43 -21.77 -1.72
N LEU A 168 47.70 -22.45 -0.83
CA LEU A 168 46.29 -22.83 -1.07
C LEU A 168 45.30 -21.66 -0.92
N ARG A 169 45.60 -20.71 -0.03
CA ARG A 169 44.71 -19.58 0.29
C ARG A 169 44.33 -18.73 -0.93
N PRO A 170 45.27 -18.26 -1.79
CA PRO A 170 44.92 -17.49 -2.98
C PRO A 170 44.23 -18.34 -4.06
N ILE A 171 44.52 -19.63 -4.15
CA ILE A 171 43.91 -20.54 -5.14
C ILE A 171 42.42 -20.77 -4.82
N LEU A 172 42.11 -21.05 -3.54
CA LEU A 172 40.75 -21.36 -3.09
C LEU A 172 39.88 -20.11 -2.97
N PHE A 173 40.40 -19.02 -2.41
CA PHE A 173 39.62 -17.85 -2.00
C PHE A 173 39.94 -16.56 -2.78
N GLY A 174 40.93 -16.59 -3.67
CA GLY A 174 41.39 -15.40 -4.40
C GLY A 174 42.37 -14.54 -3.59
N GLU A 175 42.93 -13.52 -4.24
CA GLU A 175 43.84 -12.58 -3.58
C GLU A 175 43.09 -11.70 -2.56
N THR A 176 43.65 -11.57 -1.36
CA THR A 176 43.14 -10.65 -0.35
C THR A 176 43.37 -9.22 -0.80
N LYS A 177 42.35 -8.58 -1.38
CA LYS A 177 42.34 -7.13 -1.56
C LYS A 177 42.16 -6.45 -0.19
N PRO A 178 43.06 -5.55 0.23
CA PRO A 178 42.84 -4.79 1.45
C PRO A 178 41.61 -3.90 1.26
N TYR A 179 40.59 -4.10 2.10
CA TYR A 179 39.43 -3.22 2.18
C TYR A 179 39.72 -2.10 3.19
N THR A 180 39.95 -0.88 2.70
CA THR A 180 39.96 0.33 3.54
C THR A 180 38.56 0.93 3.55
N PRO A 181 37.77 0.81 4.64
CA PRO A 181 36.50 1.49 4.75
C PRO A 181 36.73 3.00 4.80
N THR A 182 36.23 3.72 3.79
CA THR A 182 36.06 5.17 3.86
C THR A 182 34.81 5.46 4.67
N PHE A 183 34.98 5.79 5.95
CA PHE A 183 33.90 6.36 6.75
C PHE A 183 33.71 7.81 6.33
N THR A 184 32.63 8.11 5.61
CA THR A 184 32.16 9.49 5.42
C THR A 184 31.44 9.91 6.68
N GLU A 185 32.02 10.84 7.44
CA GLU A 185 31.34 11.54 8.53
C GLU A 185 30.15 12.31 7.95
N ALA A 186 28.99 12.14 8.59
CA ALA A 186 27.73 12.80 8.25
C ALA A 186 27.57 14.11 9.03
#